data_AF-A0A7J4T1Z3-F1
#
_entry.id   AF-A0A7J4T1Z3-F1
#
_cell.length_a   1.000
_cell.length_b   1.000
_cell.length_c   1.000
_cell.angle_alpha   90.00
_cell.angle_beta   90.00
_cell.angle_gamma   90.00
#
_symmetry.space_group_name_H-M   'P 1'
#
loop_
_entity.id
_entity.type
_entity.pdbx_description
1 polymer ?
#
loop_
_entity_poly.entity_id
_entity_poly.type
_entity_poly.pdbx_seq_one_letter_code
_entity_poly.pdbx_strand_id
1 'polypeptide(L)'
;MHSNYGSSILDYDNDDLDNLCSDVVEGFLAGPTRYGLGELDPYMANYYDERSHIDKALGTYNGSIYWVQGMQDWNVDPHQVFGGPPGTNWYQTYIDSGYEVAGMLGQWEHNYPDQWSKHNAQDSGYGGEAIHNMTRWDWGQDLFEWMEYYLKGIGPKPSLHAQIQRNDGEWRIEDTWP
;
A
#
# COMPACT_ATOMS: atom_id res chain seq x y z
N MET A 1 -6.29 19.41 13.45
CA MET A 1 -7.49 18.71 12.96
C MET A 1 -8.53 19.78 12.68
N HIS A 2 -8.76 20.11 11.41
CA HIS A 2 -9.78 21.09 11.02
C HIS A 2 -11.14 20.37 10.98
N SER A 3 -12.14 20.95 11.62
CA SER A 3 -13.46 20.31 11.77
C SER A 3 -14.21 20.37 10.43
N ASN A 4 -14.55 19.20 9.89
CA ASN A 4 -15.43 19.06 8.70
C ASN A 4 -16.90 19.42 8.99
N TYR A 5 -17.22 19.79 10.23
CA TYR A 5 -18.58 20.04 10.70
C TYR A 5 -18.70 21.44 11.32
N GLY A 6 -18.26 22.48 10.62
CA GLY A 6 -18.48 23.87 11.07
C GLY A 6 -19.95 24.16 11.41
N SER A 7 -20.89 23.54 10.69
CA SER A 7 -22.34 23.66 10.91
C SER A 7 -22.86 22.90 12.15
N SER A 8 -22.08 22.00 12.76
CA SER A 8 -22.48 21.30 13.99
C SER A 8 -21.97 22.00 15.26
N ILE A 9 -21.19 23.07 15.09
CA ILE A 9 -20.67 23.91 16.18
C ILE A 9 -21.66 25.06 16.46
N LEU A 10 -22.48 25.41 15.48
CA LEU A 10 -23.52 26.43 15.56
C LEU A 10 -24.85 25.77 15.92
N ASP A 11 -25.52 26.24 16.99
CA ASP A 11 -26.88 25.80 17.35
C ASP A 11 -27.98 26.78 16.90
N TYR A 12 -27.58 27.78 16.13
CA TYR A 12 -28.37 28.80 15.42
C TYR A 12 -29.12 29.77 16.34
N ASP A 13 -28.57 30.03 17.53
CA ASP A 13 -29.00 31.10 18.41
C ASP A 13 -28.05 32.32 18.40
N ASN A 14 -28.28 33.30 19.28
CA ASN A 14 -27.49 34.54 19.27
C ASN A 14 -26.11 34.40 19.95
N ASP A 15 -25.87 33.31 20.69
CA ASP A 15 -24.62 33.06 21.40
C ASP A 15 -23.56 32.43 20.46
N ASP A 16 -23.98 31.98 19.26
CA ASP A 16 -23.11 31.51 18.17
C ASP A 16 -22.10 32.55 17.67
N LEU A 17 -22.37 33.85 17.84
CA LEU A 17 -21.43 34.91 17.46
C LEU A 17 -20.11 34.83 18.24
N ASP A 18 -20.14 34.31 19.47
CA ASP A 18 -18.96 34.12 20.30
C ASP A 18 -18.16 32.86 19.89
N ASN A 19 -18.80 31.93 19.18
CA ASN A 19 -18.21 30.68 18.69
C ASN A 19 -17.74 30.76 17.22
N LEU A 20 -18.05 31.85 16.52
CA LEU A 20 -17.67 32.08 15.11
C LEU A 20 -16.19 32.50 15.01
N CYS A 21 -15.28 31.54 15.14
CA CYS A 21 -13.85 31.72 14.87
C CYS A 21 -13.50 31.38 13.41
N SER A 22 -12.27 31.72 12.99
CA SER A 22 -11.76 31.42 11.64
C SER A 22 -11.97 29.97 11.24
N ASP A 23 -11.81 29.05 12.17
CA ASP A 23 -11.84 27.60 11.92
C ASP A 23 -13.28 27.10 11.71
N VAL A 24 -14.28 27.76 12.28
CA VAL A 24 -15.71 27.45 12.05
C VAL A 24 -16.13 27.90 10.64
N VAL A 25 -15.67 29.09 10.23
CA VAL A 25 -15.92 29.62 8.87
C VAL A 25 -15.21 28.74 7.82
N GLU A 26 -13.97 28.35 8.10
CA GLU A 26 -13.21 27.42 7.26
C GLU A 26 -13.92 26.06 7.16
N GLY A 27 -14.38 25.49 8.28
CA GLY A 27 -15.12 24.24 8.30
C GLY A 27 -16.44 24.28 7.53
N PHE A 28 -17.13 25.42 7.54
CA PHE A 28 -18.39 25.63 6.78
C PHE A 28 -18.17 25.63 5.27
N LEU A 29 -17.04 26.17 4.80
CA LEU A 29 -16.67 26.18 3.38
C LEU A 29 -16.02 24.87 2.95
N ALA A 30 -15.18 24.28 3.82
CA ALA A 30 -14.45 23.06 3.54
C ALA A 30 -15.38 21.85 3.38
N GLY A 31 -16.45 21.72 4.17
CA GLY A 31 -17.38 20.59 4.09
C GLY A 31 -18.02 20.39 2.70
N PRO A 32 -18.78 21.37 2.19
CA PRO A 32 -19.40 21.29 0.86
C PRO A 32 -18.36 21.25 -0.28
N THR A 33 -17.26 21.99 -0.15
CA THR A 33 -16.18 21.98 -1.15
C THR A 33 -15.53 20.61 -1.23
N ARG A 34 -15.29 19.93 -0.10
CA ARG A 34 -14.77 18.55 -0.11
C ARG A 34 -15.76 17.55 -0.70
N TYR A 35 -17.05 17.68 -0.36
CA TYR A 35 -18.09 16.80 -0.87
C TYR A 35 -18.27 16.94 -2.40
N GLY A 36 -18.24 18.17 -2.93
CA GLY A 36 -18.51 18.44 -4.34
C GLY A 36 -17.26 18.57 -5.23
N LEU A 37 -16.11 18.93 -4.66
CA LEU A 37 -14.91 19.40 -5.37
C LEU A 37 -13.63 18.97 -4.62
N GLY A 38 -13.60 17.81 -3.95
CA GLY A 38 -12.45 17.37 -3.15
C GLY A 38 -11.11 17.33 -3.89
N GLU A 39 -11.12 17.27 -5.22
CA GLU A 39 -9.94 17.36 -6.10
C GLU A 39 -9.46 18.81 -6.36
N LEU A 40 -10.29 19.81 -6.05
CA LEU A 40 -10.07 21.24 -6.31
C LEU A 40 -10.02 22.08 -5.03
N ASP A 41 -9.87 21.48 -3.85
CA ASP A 41 -9.78 22.20 -2.58
C ASP A 41 -8.55 23.14 -2.58
N PRO A 42 -8.71 24.47 -2.63
CA PRO A 42 -7.59 25.41 -2.71
C PRO A 42 -6.98 25.74 -1.34
N TYR A 43 -7.54 25.21 -0.24
CA TYR A 43 -7.15 25.55 1.13
C TYR A 43 -6.32 24.45 1.82
N MET A 44 -6.19 23.26 1.21
CA MET A 44 -5.37 22.15 1.69
C MET A 44 -4.47 21.62 0.56
N ALA A 45 -3.37 20.94 0.89
CA ALA A 45 -2.74 20.04 -0.07
C ALA A 45 -3.82 19.04 -0.53
N ASN A 46 -3.80 18.62 -1.80
CA ASN A 46 -4.79 17.69 -2.36
C ASN A 46 -5.06 16.55 -1.35
N TYR A 47 -6.33 16.37 -0.98
CA TYR A 47 -6.76 15.41 0.05
C TYR A 47 -6.18 14.00 -0.16
N TYR A 48 -5.94 13.61 -1.41
CA TYR A 48 -5.33 12.33 -1.73
C TYR A 48 -3.80 12.33 -1.57
N ASP A 49 -3.13 13.45 -1.86
CA ASP A 49 -1.67 13.60 -1.72
C ASP A 49 -1.24 13.51 -0.24
N GLU A 50 -2.05 14.02 0.70
CA GLU A 50 -1.72 13.88 2.13
C GLU A 50 -1.74 12.42 2.61
N ARG A 51 -2.48 11.54 1.93
CA ARG A 51 -2.65 10.12 2.28
C ARG A 51 -1.76 9.16 1.50
N SER A 52 -1.05 9.64 0.47
CA SER A 52 0.03 8.86 -0.13
C SER A 52 1.21 8.80 0.84
N HIS A 53 1.67 7.60 1.17
CA HIS A 53 2.80 7.38 2.07
C HIS A 53 4.03 6.82 1.35
N ILE A 54 3.79 6.09 0.25
CA ILE A 54 4.81 5.38 -0.51
C ILE A 54 5.72 6.32 -1.31
N ASP A 55 5.21 7.46 -1.74
CA ASP A 55 5.96 8.56 -2.35
C ASP A 55 6.83 9.29 -1.32
N LYS A 56 6.31 9.49 -0.10
CA LYS A 56 7.00 10.20 0.98
C LYS A 56 8.20 9.42 1.53
N ALA A 57 8.16 8.09 1.47
CA ALA A 57 9.26 7.24 1.88
C ALA A 57 10.43 7.23 0.86
N LEU A 58 10.17 7.63 -0.39
CA LEU A 58 11.19 7.68 -1.43
C LEU A 58 12.25 8.74 -1.12
N GLY A 59 13.52 8.34 -1.08
CA GLY A 59 14.65 9.22 -0.76
C GLY A 59 14.78 9.60 0.72
N THR A 60 13.87 9.14 1.59
CA THR A 60 13.91 9.41 3.04
C THR A 60 14.09 8.14 3.86
N TYR A 61 13.54 7.02 3.39
CA TYR A 61 13.76 5.71 3.99
C TYR A 61 15.19 5.22 3.69
N ASN A 62 15.84 4.60 4.69
CA ASN A 62 17.21 4.09 4.59
C ASN A 62 17.32 2.56 4.79
N GLY A 63 16.19 1.85 4.73
CA GLY A 63 16.16 0.40 4.89
C GLY A 63 16.02 -0.36 3.57
N SER A 64 16.21 -1.67 3.65
CA SER A 64 15.87 -2.64 2.61
C SER A 64 14.36 -2.84 2.53
N ILE A 65 13.82 -3.22 1.36
CA ILE A 65 12.39 -3.41 1.14
C ILE A 65 12.11 -4.85 0.69
N TYR A 66 11.20 -5.54 1.38
CA TYR A 66 10.72 -6.86 0.98
C TYR A 66 9.20 -6.83 0.80
N TRP A 67 8.73 -6.93 -0.44
CA TRP A 67 7.32 -6.91 -0.76
C TRP A 67 6.69 -8.31 -0.63
N VAL A 68 5.54 -8.39 0.03
CA VAL A 68 4.71 -9.61 0.01
C VAL A 68 3.32 -9.18 -0.43
N GLN A 69 2.90 -9.64 -1.60
CA GLN A 69 1.65 -9.19 -2.21
C GLN A 69 0.94 -10.34 -2.90
N GLY A 70 -0.38 -10.42 -2.67
CA GLY A 70 -1.26 -11.26 -3.48
C GLY A 70 -1.63 -10.54 -4.77
N MET A 71 -1.37 -11.15 -5.92
CA MET A 71 -1.72 -10.64 -7.26
C MET A 71 -3.22 -10.72 -7.54
N GLN A 72 -3.97 -11.45 -6.70
CA GLN A 72 -5.43 -11.53 -6.71
C GLN A 72 -6.04 -10.86 -5.47
N ASP A 73 -5.27 -10.01 -4.78
CA ASP A 73 -5.79 -9.24 -3.65
C ASP A 73 -6.67 -8.10 -4.15
N TRP A 74 -7.99 -8.30 -4.14
CA TRP A 74 -8.96 -7.26 -4.53
C TRP A 74 -9.38 -6.34 -3.37
N ASN A 75 -8.83 -6.55 -2.17
CA ASN A 75 -9.05 -5.66 -1.01
C ASN A 75 -7.96 -4.58 -0.96
N VAL A 76 -6.69 -5.00 -1.01
CA VAL A 76 -5.52 -4.14 -1.15
C VAL A 76 -4.86 -4.46 -2.49
N ASP A 77 -5.39 -3.82 -3.53
CA ASP A 77 -5.02 -4.07 -4.92
C ASP A 77 -3.49 -4.00 -5.16
N PRO A 78 -2.91 -4.90 -5.98
CA PRO A 78 -1.50 -4.86 -6.38
C PRO A 78 -1.02 -3.50 -6.91
N HIS A 79 -1.93 -2.63 -7.35
CA HIS A 79 -1.67 -1.23 -7.65
C HIS A 79 -0.96 -0.47 -6.52
N GLN A 80 -1.12 -0.87 -5.26
CA GLN A 80 -0.37 -0.29 -4.14
C GLN A 80 1.15 -0.56 -4.23
N VAL A 81 1.55 -1.62 -4.94
CA VAL A 81 2.95 -2.03 -5.14
C VAL A 81 3.45 -1.64 -6.53
N PHE A 82 2.64 -1.85 -7.57
CA PHE A 82 3.04 -1.71 -8.98
C PHE A 82 2.41 -0.53 -9.71
N GLY A 83 1.54 0.24 -9.05
CA GLY A 83 0.87 1.41 -9.61
C GLY A 83 1.11 2.66 -8.79
N GLY A 84 0.38 3.73 -9.08
CA GLY A 84 0.54 5.04 -8.45
C GLY A 84 -0.03 6.15 -9.33
N PRO A 85 0.45 7.40 -9.19
CA PRO A 85 0.19 8.44 -10.19
C PRO A 85 0.52 7.94 -11.61
N PRO A 86 -0.11 8.47 -12.67
CA PRO A 86 0.11 8.00 -14.04
C PRO A 86 1.60 7.93 -14.41
N GLY A 87 2.05 6.72 -14.79
CA GLY A 87 3.45 6.46 -15.14
C GLY A 87 4.33 5.95 -13.98
N THR A 88 3.78 5.86 -12.77
CA THR A 88 4.52 5.35 -11.61
C THR A 88 4.33 3.86 -11.44
N ASN A 89 5.46 3.16 -11.27
CA ASN A 89 5.51 1.81 -10.72
C ASN A 89 6.40 1.85 -9.48
N TRP A 90 5.82 1.75 -8.28
CA TRP A 90 6.60 1.95 -7.06
C TRP A 90 7.70 0.91 -6.89
N TYR A 91 7.41 -0.36 -7.16
CA TYR A 91 8.40 -1.43 -7.10
C TYR A 91 9.67 -1.07 -7.91
N GLN A 92 9.50 -0.71 -9.18
CA GLN A 92 10.62 -0.32 -10.04
C GLN A 92 11.26 1.02 -9.62
N THR A 93 10.44 1.98 -9.18
CA THR A 93 10.92 3.30 -8.75
C THR A 93 11.88 3.20 -7.57
N TYR A 94 11.59 2.32 -6.61
CA TYR A 94 12.48 2.05 -5.48
C TYR A 94 13.79 1.40 -5.94
N ILE A 95 13.72 0.41 -6.84
CA ILE A 95 14.93 -0.22 -7.41
C ILE A 95 15.80 0.82 -8.11
N ASP A 96 15.21 1.63 -8.99
CA ASP A 96 15.92 2.66 -9.77
C ASP A 96 16.50 3.77 -8.88
N SER A 97 15.90 3.99 -7.71
CA SER A 97 16.39 4.93 -6.70
C SER A 97 17.50 4.33 -5.81
N GLY A 98 17.93 3.10 -6.08
CA GLY A 98 19.05 2.44 -5.42
C GLY A 98 18.69 1.67 -4.14
N TYR A 99 17.40 1.43 -3.89
CA TYR A 99 16.97 0.61 -2.76
C TYR A 99 17.22 -0.88 -3.02
N GLU A 100 17.49 -1.62 -1.94
CA GLU A 100 17.58 -3.07 -2.00
C GLU A 100 16.18 -3.67 -1.86
N VAL A 101 15.60 -4.05 -3.00
CA VAL A 101 14.23 -4.51 -3.12
C VAL A 101 14.20 -6.00 -3.49
N ALA A 102 13.36 -6.76 -2.81
CA ALA A 102 12.95 -8.10 -3.20
C ALA A 102 11.44 -8.25 -3.04
N GLY A 103 10.86 -9.31 -3.59
CA GLY A 103 9.45 -9.58 -3.34
C GLY A 103 9.00 -11.01 -3.55
N MET A 104 7.93 -11.39 -2.86
CA MET A 104 7.18 -12.62 -3.05
C MET A 104 5.74 -12.28 -3.43
N LEU A 105 5.41 -12.59 -4.68
CA LEU A 105 4.21 -12.13 -5.36
C LEU A 105 3.42 -13.38 -5.77
N GLY A 106 2.43 -13.75 -4.96
CA GLY A 106 1.63 -14.97 -5.18
C GLY A 106 0.30 -14.72 -5.86
N GLN A 107 -0.38 -15.75 -6.37
CA GLN A 107 -1.74 -15.62 -6.90
C GLN A 107 -2.82 -15.63 -5.79
N TRP A 108 -2.44 -15.45 -4.52
CA TRP A 108 -3.39 -15.40 -3.40
C TRP A 108 -4.11 -14.04 -3.31
N GLU A 109 -5.21 -14.00 -2.57
CA GLU A 109 -5.99 -12.79 -2.25
C GLU A 109 -5.38 -11.99 -1.09
N HIS A 110 -6.17 -11.38 -0.20
CA HIS A 110 -5.70 -10.65 0.97
C HIS A 110 -5.25 -11.57 2.13
N ASN A 111 -4.23 -12.40 1.89
CA ASN A 111 -3.78 -13.46 2.79
C ASN A 111 -2.25 -13.51 2.92
N TYR A 112 -1.74 -14.24 3.92
CA TYR A 112 -0.31 -14.53 4.03
C TYR A 112 0.12 -15.69 3.13
N PRO A 113 1.40 -15.75 2.72
CA PRO A 113 1.91 -16.79 1.82
C PRO A 113 1.70 -18.23 2.30
N ASP A 114 1.53 -18.44 3.61
CA ASP A 114 1.36 -19.75 4.24
C ASP A 114 -0.09 -20.09 4.66
N GLN A 115 -1.08 -19.26 4.33
CA GLN A 115 -2.49 -19.49 4.68
C GLN A 115 -3.20 -20.50 3.74
N TRP A 116 -2.72 -21.74 3.73
CA TRP A 116 -3.21 -22.79 2.81
C TRP A 116 -4.73 -23.01 2.82
N SER A 117 -5.39 -22.86 3.96
CA SER A 117 -6.85 -23.04 4.06
C SER A 117 -7.62 -21.94 3.35
N LYS A 118 -7.07 -20.72 3.28
CA LYS A 118 -7.60 -19.62 2.47
C LYS A 118 -7.33 -19.85 1.00
N HIS A 119 -6.10 -20.22 0.66
CA HIS A 119 -5.71 -20.51 -0.72
C HIS A 119 -6.58 -21.61 -1.33
N ASN A 120 -6.85 -22.69 -0.59
CA ASN A 120 -7.70 -23.79 -1.05
C ASN A 120 -9.19 -23.42 -1.20
N ALA A 121 -9.61 -22.24 -0.72
CA ALA A 121 -10.97 -21.74 -0.85
C ALA A 121 -11.11 -20.73 -2.01
N GLN A 122 -10.04 -20.38 -2.72
CA GLN A 122 -10.10 -19.49 -3.88
C GLN A 122 -10.79 -20.16 -5.07
N ASP A 123 -11.66 -19.39 -5.72
CA ASP A 123 -12.36 -19.81 -6.92
C ASP A 123 -11.47 -19.67 -8.17
N SER A 124 -11.82 -20.41 -9.22
CA SER A 124 -11.23 -20.25 -10.56
C SER A 124 -11.46 -18.82 -11.07
N GLY A 125 -10.43 -18.23 -11.68
CA GLY A 125 -10.41 -16.84 -12.14
C GLY A 125 -9.93 -15.85 -11.07
N TYR A 126 -9.85 -16.27 -9.82
CA TYR A 126 -9.35 -15.48 -8.70
C TYR A 126 -8.04 -16.06 -8.14
N GLY A 127 -7.29 -16.83 -8.94
CA GLY A 127 -6.05 -17.51 -8.53
C GLY A 127 -6.23 -18.99 -8.18
N GLY A 128 -7.45 -19.52 -8.23
CA GLY A 128 -7.75 -20.93 -7.99
C GLY A 128 -6.94 -21.91 -8.87
N GLU A 129 -6.51 -21.47 -10.05
CA GLU A 129 -5.69 -22.23 -10.98
C GLU A 129 -4.30 -22.58 -10.41
N ALA A 130 -3.77 -21.72 -9.54
CA ALA A 130 -2.42 -21.80 -9.01
C ALA A 130 -2.32 -22.53 -7.66
N ILE A 131 -3.45 -22.92 -7.04
CA ILE A 131 -3.56 -23.41 -5.65
C ILE A 131 -2.56 -24.52 -5.33
N HIS A 132 -2.38 -25.47 -6.24
CA HIS A 132 -1.54 -26.65 -6.06
C HIS A 132 -0.07 -26.31 -5.73
N ASN A 133 0.37 -25.08 -6.01
CA ASN A 133 1.71 -24.59 -5.70
C ASN A 133 1.71 -23.14 -5.18
N MET A 134 0.59 -22.66 -4.63
CA MET A 134 0.43 -21.28 -4.13
C MET A 134 1.00 -21.07 -2.73
N THR A 135 0.81 -22.04 -1.84
CA THR A 135 1.21 -21.89 -0.44
C THR A 135 2.74 -22.00 -0.31
N ARG A 136 3.37 -20.96 0.24
CA ARG A 136 4.81 -20.84 0.48
C ARG A 136 5.11 -20.89 1.96
N TRP A 137 5.47 -22.07 2.46
CA TRP A 137 5.89 -22.26 3.86
C TRP A 137 7.29 -21.70 4.15
N ASP A 138 8.09 -21.55 3.10
CA ASP A 138 9.46 -21.05 3.13
C ASP A 138 9.53 -19.52 3.29
N TRP A 139 8.43 -18.78 3.14
CA TRP A 139 8.43 -17.32 3.28
C TRP A 139 8.94 -16.84 4.65
N GLY A 140 8.67 -17.61 5.71
CA GLY A 140 9.18 -17.30 7.06
C GLY A 140 10.69 -17.48 7.17
N GLN A 141 11.27 -18.43 6.44
CA GLN A 141 12.72 -18.61 6.35
C GLN A 141 13.35 -17.46 5.54
N ASP A 142 12.76 -17.09 4.40
CA ASP A 142 13.21 -15.95 3.58
C ASP A 142 13.26 -14.66 4.43
N LEU A 143 12.20 -14.37 5.18
CA LEU A 143 12.15 -13.19 6.07
C LEU A 143 13.12 -13.27 7.24
N PHE A 144 13.31 -14.46 7.82
CA PHE A 144 14.27 -14.66 8.90
C PHE A 144 15.69 -14.32 8.42
N GLU A 145 16.11 -14.88 7.29
CA GLU A 145 17.43 -14.61 6.71
C GLU A 145 17.60 -13.15 6.29
N TRP A 146 16.55 -12.55 5.72
CA TRP A 146 16.52 -11.12 5.40
C TRP A 146 16.78 -10.25 6.64
N MET A 147 16.05 -10.50 7.73
CA MET A 147 16.19 -9.76 8.97
C MET A 147 17.53 -10.02 9.66
N GLU A 148 18.04 -11.25 9.68
CA GLU A 148 19.37 -11.56 10.23
C GLU A 148 20.48 -10.79 9.50
N TYR A 149 20.42 -10.70 8.18
CA TYR A 149 21.39 -9.93 7.41
C TYR A 149 21.27 -8.42 7.68
N TYR A 150 20.09 -7.82 7.48
CA TYR A 150 19.93 -6.36 7.53
C TYR A 150 19.96 -5.78 8.94
N LEU A 151 19.52 -6.52 9.95
CA LEU A 151 19.46 -6.01 11.33
C LEU A 151 20.67 -6.44 12.17
N LYS A 152 21.29 -7.58 11.85
CA LYS A 152 22.35 -8.17 12.69
C LYS A 152 23.66 -8.41 11.93
N GLY A 153 23.68 -8.26 10.61
CA GLY A 153 24.86 -8.55 9.79
C GLY A 153 25.26 -10.02 9.78
N ILE A 154 24.29 -10.93 9.97
CA ILE A 154 24.51 -12.38 10.04
C ILE A 154 24.04 -13.03 8.74
N GLY A 155 24.86 -13.92 8.18
CA GLY A 155 24.52 -14.66 6.96
C GLY A 155 24.96 -13.95 5.67
N PRO A 156 24.70 -14.58 4.50
CA PRO A 156 24.98 -13.97 3.20
C PRO A 156 24.00 -12.84 2.91
N LYS A 157 24.39 -11.92 2.00
CA LYS A 157 23.48 -10.91 1.47
C LYS A 157 22.32 -11.60 0.74
N PRO A 158 21.05 -11.23 1.04
CA PRO A 158 19.90 -11.79 0.35
C PRO A 158 19.93 -11.53 -1.16
N SER A 159 19.39 -12.46 -1.94
CA SER A 159 19.19 -12.26 -3.37
C SER A 159 18.07 -11.25 -3.59
N LEU A 160 18.34 -10.22 -4.39
CA LEU A 160 17.38 -9.16 -4.71
C LEU A 160 16.67 -9.53 -6.01
N HIS A 161 15.60 -10.32 -5.90
CA HIS A 161 14.79 -10.77 -7.02
C HIS A 161 13.30 -10.74 -6.68
N ALA A 162 12.46 -10.69 -7.71
CA ALA A 162 11.04 -10.92 -7.60
C ALA A 162 10.74 -12.41 -7.77
N GLN A 163 10.10 -13.01 -6.78
CA GLN A 163 9.48 -14.33 -6.89
C GLN A 163 8.02 -14.10 -7.30
N ILE A 164 7.66 -14.40 -8.56
CA ILE A 164 6.31 -14.17 -9.09
C ILE A 164 5.65 -15.50 -9.44
N GLN A 165 4.47 -15.72 -8.89
CA GLN A 165 3.67 -16.88 -9.21
C GLN A 165 2.83 -16.62 -10.47
N ARG A 166 2.94 -17.53 -11.43
CA ARG A 166 2.08 -17.57 -12.61
C ARG A 166 0.70 -18.13 -12.27
N ASN A 167 -0.27 -17.84 -13.13
CA ASN A 167 -1.64 -18.35 -12.97
C ASN A 167 -1.72 -19.88 -13.01
N ASP A 168 -0.79 -20.57 -13.66
CA ASP A 168 -0.71 -22.03 -13.68
C ASP A 168 0.06 -22.64 -12.50
N GLY A 169 0.37 -21.84 -11.47
CA GLY A 169 1.00 -22.30 -10.24
C GLY A 169 2.53 -22.34 -10.28
N GLU A 170 3.16 -22.20 -11.44
CA GLU A 170 4.62 -22.13 -11.53
C GLU A 170 5.16 -20.84 -10.91
N TRP A 171 6.29 -20.94 -10.21
CA TRP A 171 7.02 -19.78 -9.68
C TRP A 171 8.18 -19.43 -10.59
N ARG A 172 8.29 -18.15 -10.91
CA ARG A 172 9.42 -17.58 -11.64
C ARG A 172 10.24 -16.72 -10.70
N ILE A 173 11.55 -16.75 -10.92
CA ILE A 173 12.50 -15.82 -10.31
C ILE A 173 12.88 -14.84 -11.40
N GLU A 174 12.59 -13.57 -11.19
CA GLU A 174 12.86 -12.48 -12.11
C GLU A 174 13.74 -11.44 -11.42
N ASP A 175 14.61 -10.75 -12.17
CA ASP A 175 15.48 -9.71 -11.62
C ASP A 175 14.66 -8.53 -11.05
N THR A 176 13.50 -8.24 -11.64
CA THR A 176 12.52 -7.24 -11.18
C THR A 176 11.11 -7.64 -11.64
N TRP A 177 10.09 -6.90 -11.21
CA TRP A 177 8.71 -7.07 -11.68
C TRP A 177 7.94 -5.73 -11.64
N PRO A 178 7.04 -5.47 -12.59
CA PRO A 178 6.82 -6.17 -13.85
C PRO A 178 7.94 -5.95 -14.88
#